data_AF-A0A2I2KIA6-F1
#
_entry.id   AF-A0A2I2KIA6-F1
#
_cell.length_a   1.000
_cell.length_b   1.000
_cell.length_c   1.000
_cell.angle_alpha   90.00
_cell.angle_beta   90.00
_cell.angle_gamma   90.00
#
_symmetry.space_group_name_H-M   'P 1'
#
loop_
_entity.id
_entity.type
_entity.pdbx_description
1 polymer ?
#
loop_
_entity_poly.entity_id
_entity_poly.type
_entity_poly.pdbx_seq_one_letter_code
_entity_poly.pdbx_strand_id
1 'polypeptide(L)'
;MAQQQQTQQLEKQFRQNWWQARYRILDQFAQVSAADLDAATNVNDLVQRIADKTHHSERYVENRLLDLAGIGGGQAGDSGERFSSSQGSGRQQGQPFGSQQ
;
A
#
# COMPACT_ATOMS: atom_id res chain seq x y z
N MET A 1 12.99 -10.87 19.62
CA MET A 1 13.63 -9.54 19.77
C MET A 1 13.59 -8.69 18.50
N ALA A 2 13.65 -9.25 17.28
CA ALA A 2 13.62 -8.47 16.04
C ALA A 2 12.26 -7.81 15.70
N GLN A 3 11.15 -8.49 15.99
CA GLN A 3 9.80 -8.04 15.63
C GLN A 3 9.41 -6.72 16.33
N GLN A 4 9.66 -6.61 17.64
CA GLN A 4 9.37 -5.38 18.40
C GLN A 4 10.19 -4.17 17.94
N GLN A 5 11.41 -4.37 17.43
CA GLN A 5 12.22 -3.27 16.89
C GLN A 5 11.66 -2.79 15.55
N GLN A 6 11.14 -3.70 14.73
CA GLN A 6 10.53 -3.38 13.46
C GLN A 6 9.21 -2.63 13.64
N THR A 7 8.34 -3.07 14.58
CA THR A 7 7.09 -2.37 14.92
C THR A 7 7.34 -0.95 15.41
N GLN A 8 8.38 -0.74 16.23
CA GLN A 8 8.72 0.60 16.71
C GLN A 8 9.24 1.53 15.61
N GLN A 9 10.04 1.00 14.68
CA GLN A 9 10.46 1.79 13.50
C GLN A 9 9.28 2.10 12.60
N LEU A 10 8.38 1.13 12.43
CA LEU A 10 7.14 1.29 11.69
C LEU A 10 6.28 2.39 12.31
N GLU A 11 6.09 2.34 13.62
CA GLU A 11 5.32 3.35 14.36
C GLU A 11 5.90 4.75 14.18
N LYS A 12 7.23 4.91 14.23
CA LYS A 12 7.88 6.21 13.99
C LYS A 12 7.68 6.71 12.57
N GLN A 13 7.77 5.84 11.56
CA GLN A 13 7.54 6.22 10.16
C GLN A 13 6.07 6.58 9.91
N PHE A 14 5.15 5.77 10.43
CA PHE A 14 3.71 6.04 10.39
C PHE A 14 3.36 7.33 11.11
N ARG A 15 3.95 7.62 12.28
CA ARG A 15 3.68 8.86 13.01
C ARG A 15 4.19 10.10 12.27
N GLN A 16 5.36 10.01 11.64
CA GLN A 16 5.91 11.12 10.85
C GLN A 16 5.09 11.41 9.59
N ASN A 17 4.59 10.37 8.93
CA ASN A 17 3.84 10.50 7.67
C ASN A 17 2.38 10.03 7.80
N TRP A 18 1.76 10.23 8.97
CA TRP A 18 0.47 9.61 9.30
C TRP A 18 -0.61 9.94 8.31
N TRP A 19 -0.68 11.20 7.88
CA TRP A 19 -1.63 11.65 6.88
C TRP A 19 -1.51 10.83 5.58
N GLN A 20 -0.32 10.74 5.00
CA GLN A 20 -0.11 10.01 3.75
C GLN A 20 -0.34 8.51 3.92
N ALA A 21 0.16 7.93 5.00
CA ALA A 21 0.01 6.52 5.28
C ALA A 21 -1.46 6.14 5.49
N ARG A 22 -2.23 6.99 6.18
CA ARG A 22 -3.69 6.84 6.36
C ARG A 22 -4.42 6.79 5.03
N TYR A 23 -4.12 7.68 4.08
CA TYR A 23 -4.76 7.62 2.75
C TYR A 23 -4.45 6.33 2.02
N ARG A 24 -3.19 5.87 2.05
CA ARG A 24 -2.83 4.61 1.41
C ARG A 24 -3.46 3.39 2.08
N ILE A 25 -3.60 3.39 3.40
CA ILE A 25 -4.33 2.33 4.11
C ILE A 25 -5.79 2.33 3.68
N LEU A 26 -6.46 3.49 3.64
CA LEU A 26 -7.87 3.58 3.24
C LEU A 26 -8.10 3.10 1.80
N ASP A 27 -7.14 3.37 0.91
CA ASP A 27 -7.16 2.89 -0.48
C ASP A 27 -7.01 1.36 -0.56
N GLN A 28 -6.05 0.78 0.16
CA GLN A 28 -5.79 -0.66 0.16
C GLN A 28 -6.85 -1.46 0.94
N PHE A 29 -7.41 -0.87 1.99
CA PHE A 29 -8.37 -1.49 2.90
C PHE A 29 -9.68 -0.68 2.92
N ALA A 30 -10.38 -0.64 1.78
CA ALA A 30 -11.62 0.13 1.60
C ALA A 30 -12.76 -0.24 2.58
N GLN A 31 -12.68 -1.39 3.24
CA GLN A 31 -13.63 -1.81 4.29
C GLN A 31 -13.39 -1.13 5.64
N VAL A 32 -12.23 -0.49 5.83
CA VAL A 32 -11.85 0.19 7.07
C VAL A 32 -12.20 1.67 6.95
N SER A 33 -12.87 2.22 7.94
CA SER A 33 -13.21 3.64 7.93
C SER A 33 -12.07 4.49 8.48
N ALA A 34 -12.03 5.75 8.05
CA ALA A 34 -11.04 6.71 8.51
C ALA A 34 -11.11 6.97 10.03
N ALA A 35 -12.26 6.71 10.66
CA ALA A 35 -12.46 6.73 12.11
C ALA A 35 -11.88 5.49 12.81
N ASP A 36 -11.93 4.30 12.19
CA ASP A 36 -11.31 3.09 12.76
C ASP A 36 -9.78 3.23 12.80
N LEU A 37 -9.19 3.87 11.78
CA LEU A 37 -7.76 4.16 11.76
C LEU A 37 -7.35 5.21 12.79
N ASP A 38 -8.18 6.23 13.01
CA ASP A 38 -7.91 7.30 13.99
C ASP A 38 -8.08 6.83 15.44
N ALA A 39 -8.97 5.85 15.66
CA ALA A 39 -9.12 5.19 16.95
C ALA A 39 -7.90 4.33 17.34
N ALA A 40 -7.03 3.99 16.38
CA ALA A 40 -5.84 3.20 16.64
C ALA A 40 -4.75 4.03 17.33
N THR A 41 -4.38 3.64 18.55
CA THR A 41 -3.36 4.36 19.35
C THR A 41 -1.93 3.96 19.01
N ASN A 42 -1.74 2.77 18.46
CA ASN A 42 -0.44 2.22 18.08
C ASN A 42 -0.58 1.28 16.87
N VAL A 43 0.55 0.86 16.31
CA VAL A 43 0.58 -0.01 15.11
C VAL A 43 -0.09 -1.37 15.35
N ASN A 44 0.05 -1.94 16.56
CA ASN A 44 -0.55 -3.24 16.87
C ASN A 44 -2.09 -3.15 16.88
N ASP A 45 -2.62 -2.07 17.47
CA ASP A 45 -4.06 -1.78 17.47
C ASP A 45 -4.58 -1.51 16.04
N LEU A 46 -3.78 -0.82 15.22
CA LEU A 46 -4.07 -0.60 13.80
C LEU A 46 -4.17 -1.92 13.03
N VAL A 47 -3.20 -2.84 13.23
CA VAL A 47 -3.19 -4.17 12.61
C VAL A 47 -4.43 -4.96 13.01
N GLN A 48 -4.74 -5.00 14.31
CA GLN A 48 -5.89 -5.71 14.86
C GLN A 48 -7.21 -5.19 14.28
N ARG A 49 -7.41 -3.87 14.23
CA ARG A 49 -8.64 -3.27 13.69
C ARG A 49 -8.80 -3.53 12.20
N ILE A 50 -7.74 -3.37 11.43
CA ILE A 50 -7.80 -3.64 9.98
C ILE A 50 -8.09 -5.12 9.75
N ALA A 51 -7.42 -6.03 10.46
CA ALA A 51 -7.66 -7.47 10.39
C ALA A 51 -9.12 -7.83 10.74
N ASP A 52 -9.66 -7.26 11.82
CA ASP A 52 -11.05 -7.43 12.24
C ASP A 52 -12.04 -6.96 11.17
N LYS A 53 -11.85 -5.75 10.63
CA LYS A 53 -12.79 -5.16 9.65
C LYS A 53 -12.71 -5.78 8.25
N THR A 54 -11.52 -6.21 7.84
CA THR A 54 -11.29 -6.77 6.50
C THR A 54 -11.33 -8.30 6.47
N HIS A 55 -11.40 -8.94 7.64
CA HIS A 55 -11.26 -10.38 7.83
C HIS A 55 -9.93 -10.94 7.28
N HIS A 56 -8.90 -10.10 7.17
CA HIS A 56 -7.55 -10.54 6.82
C HIS A 56 -6.77 -10.99 8.07
N SER A 57 -5.74 -11.82 7.86
CA SER A 57 -4.84 -12.19 8.96
C SER A 57 -3.97 -11.00 9.37
N GLU A 58 -3.71 -10.86 10.67
CA GLU A 58 -2.83 -9.82 11.21
C GLU A 58 -1.46 -9.77 10.53
N ARG A 59 -0.88 -10.94 10.24
CA ARG A 59 0.40 -11.07 9.54
C ARG A 59 0.38 -10.50 8.13
N TYR A 60 -0.75 -10.63 7.42
CA TYR A 60 -0.93 -10.03 6.11
C TYR A 60 -0.98 -8.50 6.21
N VAL A 61 -1.77 -8.00 7.16
CA VAL A 61 -1.90 -6.56 7.41
C VAL A 61 -0.57 -5.94 7.85
N GLU A 62 0.16 -6.58 8.76
CA GLU A 62 1.48 -6.14 9.23
C GLU A 62 2.46 -6.01 8.06
N ASN A 63 2.56 -7.03 7.20
CA ASN A 63 3.41 -6.98 6.00
C ASN A 63 2.99 -5.84 5.07
N ARG A 64 1.68 -5.59 4.92
CA ARG A 64 1.19 -4.51 4.05
C ARG A 64 1.49 -3.14 4.63
N LEU A 65 1.38 -2.95 5.95
CA LEU A 65 1.77 -1.71 6.61
C LEU A 65 3.28 -1.45 6.49
N LEU A 66 4.12 -2.49 6.61
CA LEU A 66 5.57 -2.39 6.42
C LEU A 66 5.96 -1.92 5.01
N ASP A 67 5.25 -2.43 4.00
CA ASP A 67 5.39 -2.01 2.60
C ASP A 67 4.96 -0.55 2.41
N LEU A 68 3.80 -0.17 2.97
CA LEU A 68 3.27 1.20 2.90
C LEU A 68 4.17 2.25 3.57
N ALA A 69 4.88 1.87 4.62
CA ALA A 69 5.85 2.74 5.30
C ALA A 69 7.24 2.78 4.62
N GLY A 70 7.45 2.00 3.55
CA GLY A 70 8.73 1.94 2.84
C GLY A 70 9.87 1.30 3.64
N ILE A 71 9.57 0.60 4.74
CA ILE A 71 10.57 -0.13 5.55
C ILE A 71 10.92 -1.47 4.89
N GLY A 72 10.04 -1.99 4.02
CA GLY A 72 10.36 -3.02 3.04
C GLY A 72 10.91 -2.38 1.76
N GLY A 73 12.23 -2.16 1.70
CA GLY A 73 12.90 -1.70 0.48
C GLY A 73 12.76 -2.72 -0.65
N GLY A 74 11.76 -2.53 -1.50
CA GLY A 74 11.57 -3.31 -2.71
C GLY A 74 10.10 -3.37 -3.10
N GLN A 75 9.71 -2.51 -4.05
CA GLN A 75 8.51 -2.66 -4.86
C GLN A 75 7.17 -2.17 -4.25
N ALA A 76 7.13 -0.89 -3.87
CA ALA A 76 5.93 -0.07 -4.12
C ALA A 76 5.83 0.26 -5.63
N GLY A 77 5.82 -0.80 -6.44
CA GLY A 77 5.68 -0.83 -7.88
C GLY A 77 4.88 -2.07 -8.23
N ASP A 78 3.67 -2.17 -7.66
CA ASP A 78 2.58 -3.05 -8.12
C ASP A 78 1.28 -2.68 -7.37
N SER A 79 0.84 -1.43 -7.53
CA SER A 79 -0.56 -0.99 -7.29
C SER A 79 -0.86 0.34 -8.00
N GLY A 80 0.02 0.76 -8.92
CA GLY A 80 -0.29 1.73 -9.99
C GLY A 80 -0.79 1.05 -11.27
N GLU A 81 -0.81 -0.29 -11.32
CA GLU A 81 -1.20 -1.05 -12.52
C GLU A 81 -2.68 -1.44 -12.60
N ARG A 82 -3.55 -0.94 -11.70
CA ARG A 82 -5.01 -1.03 -11.86
C ARG A 82 -5.72 0.31 -12.08
N PHE A 83 -5.00 1.29 -12.65
CA PHE A 83 -5.58 2.23 -13.61
C PHE A 83 -5.08 1.95 -15.05
N SER A 84 -4.82 0.68 -15.37
CA SER A 84 -4.94 0.16 -16.74
C SER A 84 -6.29 -0.53 -16.91
N SER A 85 -7.36 0.25 -16.71
CA SER A 85 -8.64 -0.05 -17.36
C SER A 85 -8.46 0.28 -18.84
N SER A 86 -8.04 -0.72 -19.60
CA SER A 86 -8.66 -1.05 -20.89
C SER A 86 -9.24 0.14 -21.68
N GLN A 87 -8.39 0.84 -22.43
CA GLN A 87 -8.81 1.34 -23.73
C GLN A 87 -7.66 1.16 -24.70
N GLY A 88 -7.79 0.20 -25.62
CA GLY A 88 -6.94 0.10 -26.79
C GLY A 88 -6.08 -1.15 -26.88
N SER A 89 -6.72 -2.32 -26.88
CA SER A 89 -6.24 -3.45 -27.68
C SER A 89 -6.06 -2.96 -29.13
N GLY A 90 -4.81 -2.70 -29.53
CA GLY A 90 -4.47 -2.16 -30.83
C GLY A 90 -3.16 -2.75 -31.36
N ARG A 91 -3.08 -4.09 -31.43
CA ARG A 91 -2.21 -4.72 -32.42
C ARG A 91 -2.72 -4.32 -33.79
N GLN A 92 -1.99 -3.49 -34.54
CA GLN A 92 -1.64 -3.72 -35.94
C GLN A 92 -0.94 -2.51 -36.59
N GLN A 93 0.32 -2.75 -36.98
CA GLN A 93 0.78 -2.58 -38.37
C GLN A 93 0.83 -1.15 -38.92
N GLY A 94 2.04 -0.59 -39.03
CA GLY A 94 2.27 0.65 -39.79
C GLY A 94 3.67 1.25 -39.66
N GLN A 95 4.67 0.59 -40.25
CA GLN A 95 5.92 1.10 -40.86
C GLN A 95 6.69 2.29 -40.23
N PRO A 96 8.01 2.14 -39.96
CA PRO A 96 8.89 3.29 -39.77
C PRO A 96 9.10 3.98 -41.13
N PHE A 97 8.66 5.24 -41.24
CA PHE A 97 9.04 6.10 -42.35
C PHE A 97 10.58 6.25 -42.35
N GLY A 98 11.18 5.73 -43.43
CA GLY A 98 12.62 5.69 -43.64
C GLY A 98 13.21 7.07 -43.93
N SER A 99 14.34 7.31 -43.28
CA SER A 99 15.35 8.28 -43.66
C SER A 99 16.34 7.63 -44.64
N GLN A 100 16.32 7.98 -45.93
CA GLN A 100 17.53 8.08 -46.76
C GLN A 100 17.25 8.69 -48.14
N GLN A 101 17.93 9.82 -48.39
CA GLN A 101 18.48 10.35 -49.66
C GLN A 101 17.55 10.61 -50.85
#